data_AF-A0A535VWQ1-F1
#
_entry.id   AF-A0A535VWQ1-F1
#
_cell.length_a   1.000
_cell.length_b   1.000
_cell.length_c   1.000
_cell.angle_alpha   90.00
_cell.angle_beta   90.00
_cell.angle_gamma   90.00
#
_symmetry.space_group_name_H-M   'P 1'
#
loop_
_entity.id
_entity.type
_entity.pdbx_description
1 polymer ?
#
loop_
_entity_poly.entity_id
_entity_poly.type
_entity_poly.pdbx_seq_one_letter_code
_entity_poly.pdbx_strand_id
1 'polypeptide(L)'
;MTAVAPRPGAVRERRRRQLDLGLRAAFVVVLVVFTLFRPTNAGDAHAYWAVNLADPYTRPIATPDAFTYPPPAAIFFAALGKLPFEVFQAIWTLLIGFALLWLTGPWALLFLVIPVVASDLYLGNIHVLLGAAIVASLRWPAMWAMPLLTKPTCGVGLLWFVARGEWRRLATALATTAVLAGLSAVIAPDLWPKWIAYVLDTGVSPNVGTAYWIALPLLIRLPAAALLVIWGARTNRPWTLPTASMLALPVLWLVGLAMLTAAFGVSAWGPLRDFGRRWSGSIAARRPTPLPSPAPENDAHP
;
A
#
# COMPACT_ATOMS: atom_id res chain seq x y z
N MET A 1 -15.54 46.22 27.92
CA MET A 1 -15.17 44.89 27.39
C MET A 1 -14.50 45.08 26.05
N THR A 2 -13.17 45.10 26.00
CA THR A 2 -12.41 45.24 24.76
C THR A 2 -12.26 43.88 24.09
N ALA A 3 -12.93 43.69 22.95
CA ALA A 3 -12.76 42.50 22.13
C ALA A 3 -11.33 42.47 21.58
N VAL A 4 -10.51 41.56 22.09
CA VAL A 4 -9.15 41.33 21.57
C VAL A 4 -9.29 40.78 20.15
N ALA A 5 -8.90 41.58 19.16
CA ALA A 5 -8.90 41.16 17.77
C ALA A 5 -8.01 39.90 17.60
N PRO A 6 -8.46 38.88 16.85
CA PRO A 6 -7.71 37.64 16.68
C PRO A 6 -6.35 37.91 16.03
N ARG A 7 -5.29 37.30 16.57
CA ARG A 7 -3.92 37.42 16.02
C ARG A 7 -3.95 37.10 14.50
N PRO A 8 -3.26 37.88 13.63
CA PRO A 8 -3.31 37.70 12.18
C PRO A 8 -3.02 36.26 11.70
N GLY A 9 -2.20 35.51 12.44
CA GLY A 9 -1.89 34.10 12.17
C GLY A 9 -3.07 33.13 12.41
N ALA A 10 -3.95 33.41 13.39
CA ALA A 10 -5.06 32.54 13.75
C ALA A 10 -6.14 32.49 12.66
N VAL A 11 -6.40 33.62 12.00
CA VAL A 11 -7.35 33.69 10.88
C VAL A 11 -6.85 32.90 9.67
N ARG A 12 -5.55 33.00 9.35
CA ARG A 12 -4.92 32.26 8.24
C ARG A 12 -4.90 30.75 8.51
N GLU A 13 -4.61 30.34 9.74
CA GLU A 13 -4.62 28.93 10.14
C GLU A 13 -6.04 28.35 10.08
N ARG A 14 -7.04 29.08 10.60
CA ARG A 14 -8.45 28.67 10.52
C ARG A 14 -8.91 28.49 9.07
N ARG A 15 -8.61 29.44 8.18
CA ARG A 15 -8.95 29.33 6.75
C ARG A 15 -8.29 28.12 6.10
N ARG A 16 -7.01 27.85 6.38
CA ARG A 16 -6.31 26.66 5.87
C ARG A 16 -6.98 25.37 6.32
N ARG A 17 -7.35 25.27 7.59
CA ARG A 17 -8.08 24.10 8.12
C ARG A 17 -9.45 23.94 7.46
N GLN A 18 -10.18 25.03 7.25
CA GLN A 18 -11.47 25.00 6.55
C GLN A 18 -11.33 24.54 5.09
N LEU A 19 -10.31 25.01 4.39
CA LEU A 19 -10.02 24.56 3.02
C LEU A 19 -9.64 23.07 2.98
N ASP A 20 -8.79 22.60 3.89
CA ASP A 20 -8.44 21.18 3.98
C ASP A 20 -9.68 20.30 4.22
N LEU A 21 -10.52 20.67 5.20
CA LEU A 21 -11.77 19.96 5.47
C LEU A 21 -12.74 20.01 4.28
N GLY A 22 -12.87 21.18 3.64
CA GLY A 22 -13.71 21.35 2.46
C GLY A 22 -13.27 20.47 1.30
N LEU A 23 -11.97 20.37 1.02
CA LEU A 23 -11.43 19.51 -0.04
C LEU A 23 -11.63 18.02 0.26
N ARG A 24 -11.47 17.60 1.51
CA ARG A 24 -11.76 16.22 1.92
C ARG A 24 -13.24 15.90 1.80
N ALA A 25 -14.13 16.80 2.24
CA ALA A 25 -15.56 16.62 2.11
C ALA A 25 -15.99 16.57 0.64
N ALA A 26 -15.44 17.45 -0.20
CA ALA A 26 -15.68 17.44 -1.64
C ALA A 26 -15.22 16.11 -2.28
N PHE A 27 -14.06 15.58 -1.89
CA PHE A 27 -13.62 14.26 -2.32
C PHE A 27 -14.61 13.16 -1.92
N VAL A 28 -15.08 13.16 -0.67
CA VAL A 28 -16.06 12.16 -0.20
C VAL A 28 -17.35 12.24 -1.00
N VAL A 29 -17.85 13.44 -1.31
CA VAL A 29 -19.03 13.63 -2.17
C VAL A 29 -18.78 13.06 -3.57
N VAL A 30 -17.65 13.38 -4.21
CA VAL A 30 -17.27 12.84 -5.52
C VAL A 30 -17.18 11.31 -5.48
N LEU A 31 -16.58 10.74 -4.43
CA LEU A 31 -16.45 9.31 -4.26
C LEU A 31 -17.81 8.62 -4.12
N VAL A 32 -18.71 9.19 -3.33
CA VAL A 32 -20.07 8.65 -3.14
C VAL A 32 -20.86 8.72 -4.45
N VAL A 33 -20.83 9.87 -5.14
CA VAL A 33 -21.50 10.02 -6.46
C VAL A 33 -20.93 9.02 -7.47
N PHE A 34 -19.61 8.90 -7.55
CA PHE A 34 -18.96 7.93 -8.43
C PHE A 34 -19.36 6.48 -8.09
N THR A 35 -19.49 6.16 -6.80
CA THR A 35 -19.90 4.84 -6.33
C THR A 35 -21.34 4.51 -6.75
N LEU A 36 -22.25 5.49 -6.70
CA LEU A 36 -23.66 5.32 -7.04
C LEU A 36 -23.94 5.31 -8.55
N PHE A 37 -23.17 6.08 -9.33
CA PHE A 37 -23.46 6.34 -10.76
C PHE A 37 -22.35 5.85 -11.69
N ARG A 38 -21.67 4.76 -11.34
CA ARG A 38 -20.57 4.22 -12.15
C ARG A 38 -21.08 3.77 -13.53
N PRO A 39 -20.42 4.16 -14.63
CA PRO A 39 -20.92 3.89 -15.99
C PRO A 39 -20.61 2.47 -16.52
N THR A 40 -19.70 1.73 -15.90
CA THR A 40 -19.33 0.37 -16.33
C THR A 40 -19.01 -0.54 -15.15
N ASN A 41 -19.00 -1.85 -15.41
CA ASN A 41 -18.51 -2.84 -14.45
C ASN A 41 -17.01 -2.63 -14.17
N ALA A 42 -16.63 -2.67 -12.89
CA ALA A 42 -15.25 -2.58 -12.46
C ALA A 42 -14.49 -3.87 -12.82
N GLY A 43 -13.65 -3.86 -13.85
CA GLY A 43 -13.06 -5.06 -14.44
C GLY A 43 -12.31 -5.95 -13.44
N ASP A 44 -11.36 -5.39 -12.68
CA ASP A 44 -10.61 -6.16 -11.68
C ASP A 44 -11.48 -6.51 -10.47
N ALA A 45 -12.37 -5.61 -10.03
CA ALA A 45 -13.28 -5.91 -8.93
C ALA A 45 -14.24 -7.05 -9.28
N HIS A 46 -14.70 -7.15 -10.52
CA HIS A 46 -15.54 -8.24 -10.98
C HIS A 46 -14.77 -9.57 -10.98
N ALA A 47 -13.50 -9.56 -11.41
CA ALA A 47 -12.62 -10.72 -11.27
C ALA A 47 -12.52 -11.22 -9.82
N TYR A 48 -12.51 -10.30 -8.85
CA TYR A 48 -12.47 -10.64 -7.43
C TYR A 48 -13.83 -11.14 -6.92
N TRP A 49 -14.92 -10.50 -7.31
CA TRP A 49 -16.27 -10.90 -6.90
C TRP A 49 -16.66 -12.28 -7.45
N ALA A 50 -16.28 -12.57 -8.70
CA ALA A 50 -16.64 -13.79 -9.42
C ALA A 50 -15.78 -15.02 -9.07
N VAL A 51 -14.92 -14.94 -8.05
CA VAL A 51 -14.03 -16.06 -7.65
C VAL A 51 -14.86 -17.28 -7.26
N ASN A 52 -14.67 -18.37 -8.01
CA ASN A 52 -15.18 -19.70 -7.68
C ASN A 52 -14.08 -20.53 -7.02
N LEU A 53 -14.25 -20.90 -5.74
CA LEU A 53 -13.25 -21.68 -5.00
C LEU A 53 -13.02 -23.08 -5.54
N ALA A 54 -13.97 -23.67 -6.26
CA ALA A 54 -13.77 -25.00 -6.84
C ALA A 54 -12.65 -24.98 -7.90
N ASP A 55 -12.58 -23.88 -8.67
CA ASP A 55 -11.62 -23.72 -9.75
C ASP A 55 -11.33 -22.24 -10.05
N PRO A 56 -10.53 -21.55 -9.21
CA PRO A 56 -10.35 -20.10 -9.30
C PRO A 56 -9.37 -19.65 -10.41
N TYR A 57 -8.55 -20.55 -10.96
CA TYR A 57 -7.43 -20.21 -11.86
C TYR A 57 -7.66 -20.68 -13.30
N THR A 58 -8.85 -20.40 -13.83
CA THR A 58 -9.31 -20.88 -15.14
C THR A 58 -8.96 -19.97 -16.32
N ARG A 59 -8.48 -18.76 -16.03
CA ARG A 59 -8.33 -17.69 -17.03
C ARG A 59 -6.89 -17.22 -17.14
N PRO A 60 -6.32 -17.14 -18.37
CA PRO A 60 -4.99 -16.61 -18.58
C PRO A 60 -4.86 -15.18 -18.06
N ILE A 61 -3.67 -14.79 -17.61
CA ILE A 61 -3.39 -13.40 -17.23
C ILE A 61 -3.74 -12.43 -18.37
N ALA A 62 -4.15 -11.21 -18.01
CA ALA A 62 -4.55 -10.16 -18.95
C ALA A 62 -5.84 -10.45 -19.75
N THR A 63 -6.60 -11.48 -19.37
CA THR A 63 -7.96 -11.72 -19.90
C THR A 63 -9.03 -11.20 -18.91
N PRO A 64 -10.24 -10.86 -19.39
CA PRO A 64 -11.33 -10.44 -18.52
C PRO A 64 -11.60 -11.47 -17.41
N ASP A 65 -11.75 -10.99 -16.18
CA ASP A 65 -12.00 -11.78 -14.96
C ASP A 65 -10.88 -12.76 -14.55
N ALA A 66 -9.65 -12.56 -15.03
CA ALA A 66 -8.52 -13.37 -14.61
C ALA A 66 -8.15 -13.13 -13.13
N PHE A 67 -8.44 -14.11 -12.27
CA PHE A 67 -8.01 -14.11 -10.88
C PHE A 67 -6.62 -14.72 -10.73
N THR A 68 -5.68 -13.97 -10.13
CA THR A 68 -4.24 -14.32 -10.13
C THR A 68 -3.63 -14.42 -8.74
N TYR A 69 -4.42 -14.25 -7.68
CA TYR A 69 -3.91 -14.16 -6.32
C TYR A 69 -3.82 -15.53 -5.62
N PRO A 70 -2.90 -15.69 -4.65
CA PRO A 70 -2.78 -16.90 -3.85
C PRO A 70 -4.07 -17.33 -3.11
N PRO A 71 -4.13 -18.58 -2.61
CA PRO A 71 -5.32 -19.14 -1.97
C PRO A 71 -5.94 -18.31 -0.81
N PRO A 72 -5.17 -17.65 0.09
CA PRO A 72 -5.78 -16.79 1.10
C PRO A 72 -6.66 -15.68 0.51
N ALA A 73 -6.23 -15.07 -0.60
CA ALA A 73 -7.01 -14.05 -1.28
C ALA A 73 -8.22 -14.68 -1.99
N ALA A 74 -8.08 -15.86 -2.59
CA ALA A 74 -9.20 -16.58 -3.22
C ALA A 74 -10.32 -16.84 -2.19
N ILE A 75 -9.97 -17.37 -1.01
CA ILE A 75 -10.92 -17.64 0.09
C ILE A 75 -11.59 -16.35 0.57
N PHE A 76 -10.82 -15.29 0.78
CA PHE A 76 -11.33 -13.98 1.17
C PHE A 76 -12.35 -13.45 0.15
N PHE A 77 -11.99 -13.46 -1.12
CA PHE A 77 -12.83 -12.90 -2.18
C PHE A 77 -14.05 -13.76 -2.49
N ALA A 78 -13.95 -15.09 -2.43
CA ALA A 78 -15.11 -15.96 -2.57
C ALA A 78 -16.13 -15.77 -1.43
N ALA A 79 -15.67 -15.44 -0.22
CA ALA A 79 -16.58 -15.08 0.87
C ALA A 79 -17.32 -13.75 0.56
N LEU A 80 -16.61 -12.76 0.02
CA LEU A 80 -17.21 -11.49 -0.39
C LEU A 80 -18.08 -11.59 -1.65
N GLY A 81 -17.80 -12.54 -2.54
CA GLY A 81 -18.56 -12.84 -3.76
C GLY A 81 -20.00 -13.29 -3.49
N LYS A 82 -20.33 -13.63 -2.22
CA LYS A 82 -21.70 -13.91 -1.78
C LYS A 82 -22.60 -12.67 -1.72
N LEU A 83 -22.02 -11.48 -1.73
CA LEU A 83 -22.77 -10.22 -1.81
C LEU A 83 -23.28 -10.01 -3.23
N PRO A 84 -24.41 -9.28 -3.43
CA PRO A 84 -24.74 -8.73 -4.73
C PRO A 84 -23.58 -7.92 -5.29
N PHE A 85 -23.32 -8.03 -6.60
CA PHE A 85 -22.14 -7.42 -7.22
C PHE A 85 -22.07 -5.92 -6.97
N GLU A 86 -23.20 -5.22 -7.02
CA GLU A 86 -23.30 -3.78 -6.80
C GLU A 86 -22.89 -3.39 -5.38
N VAL A 87 -23.25 -4.22 -4.39
CA VAL A 87 -22.88 -4.02 -2.98
C VAL A 87 -21.38 -4.26 -2.80
N PHE A 88 -20.84 -5.35 -3.36
CA PHE A 88 -19.40 -5.61 -3.35
C PHE A 88 -18.63 -4.46 -3.99
N GLN A 89 -19.03 -4.07 -5.21
CA GLN A 89 -18.39 -2.99 -5.96
C GLN A 89 -18.45 -1.67 -5.19
N ALA A 90 -19.57 -1.35 -4.54
CA ALA A 90 -19.70 -0.14 -3.74
C ALA A 90 -18.75 -0.13 -2.54
N ILE A 91 -18.74 -1.22 -1.76
CA ILE A 91 -17.84 -1.38 -0.61
C ILE A 91 -16.38 -1.29 -1.06
N TRP A 92 -16.02 -1.98 -2.15
CA TRP A 92 -14.66 -2.01 -2.68
C TRP A 92 -14.21 -0.64 -3.18
N THR A 93 -15.07 0.07 -3.90
CA THR A 93 -14.80 1.44 -4.39
C THR A 93 -14.61 2.41 -3.22
N LEU A 94 -15.48 2.35 -2.21
CA LEU A 94 -15.34 3.17 -1.00
C LEU A 94 -14.03 2.85 -0.26
N LEU A 95 -13.67 1.58 -0.13
CA LEU A 95 -12.44 1.15 0.53
C LEU A 95 -11.19 1.72 -0.18
N ILE A 96 -11.11 1.59 -1.51
CA ILE A 96 -10.02 2.18 -2.32
C ILE A 96 -10.01 3.70 -2.21
N GLY A 97 -11.18 4.34 -2.33
CA GLY A 97 -11.31 5.80 -2.26
C GLY A 97 -10.92 6.36 -0.90
N PHE A 98 -11.30 5.73 0.20
CA PHE A 98 -10.88 6.14 1.54
C PHE A 98 -9.40 5.89 1.79
N ALA A 99 -8.82 4.82 1.22
CA ALA A 99 -7.37 4.62 1.25
C ALA A 99 -6.64 5.73 0.48
N LEU A 100 -7.14 6.14 -0.70
CA LEU A 100 -6.61 7.28 -1.45
C LEU A 100 -6.69 8.57 -0.62
N LEU A 101 -7.85 8.84 -0.02
CA LEU A 101 -8.05 10.01 0.84
C LEU A 101 -7.11 10.00 2.05
N TRP A 102 -6.87 8.83 2.65
CA TRP A 102 -5.94 8.70 3.77
C TRP A 102 -4.49 8.98 3.35
N LEU A 103 -4.07 8.44 2.20
CA LEU A 103 -2.70 8.61 1.68
C LEU A 103 -2.42 10.04 1.20
N THR A 104 -3.40 10.68 0.56
CA THR A 104 -3.21 11.95 -0.15
C THR A 104 -3.88 13.15 0.52
N GLY A 105 -4.79 12.92 1.47
CA GLY A 105 -5.41 13.97 2.29
C GLY A 105 -6.23 14.95 1.43
N PRO A 106 -6.05 16.27 1.60
CA PRO A 106 -6.80 17.26 0.82
C PRO A 106 -6.46 17.23 -0.68
N TRP A 107 -5.37 16.56 -1.07
CA TRP A 107 -4.92 16.43 -2.46
C TRP A 107 -5.65 15.33 -3.24
N ALA A 108 -6.53 14.55 -2.58
CA ALA A 108 -7.16 13.38 -3.18
C ALA A 108 -7.90 13.66 -4.49
N LEU A 109 -8.60 14.81 -4.59
CA LEU A 109 -9.26 15.23 -5.84
C LEU A 109 -8.27 15.44 -6.98
N LEU A 110 -7.08 15.99 -6.70
CA LEU A 110 -6.05 16.21 -7.72
C LEU A 110 -5.45 14.88 -8.19
N PHE A 111 -5.29 13.92 -7.28
CA PHE A 111 -4.85 12.57 -7.65
C PHE A 111 -5.89 11.83 -8.50
N LEU A 112 -7.20 12.09 -8.36
CA LEU A 112 -8.21 11.52 -9.25
C LEU A 112 -8.13 12.02 -10.70
N VAL A 113 -7.46 13.15 -10.96
CA VAL A 113 -7.25 13.63 -12.34
C VAL A 113 -6.10 12.85 -13.02
N ILE A 114 -5.23 12.20 -12.24
CA ILE A 114 -4.13 11.41 -12.77
C ILE A 114 -4.68 10.08 -13.33
N PRO A 115 -4.55 9.81 -14.64
CA PRO A 115 -5.22 8.67 -15.28
C PRO A 115 -4.96 7.33 -14.61
N VAL A 116 -3.72 7.06 -14.16
CA VAL A 116 -3.40 5.77 -13.52
C VAL A 116 -4.06 5.58 -12.16
N VAL A 117 -4.30 6.67 -11.41
CA VAL A 117 -4.99 6.63 -10.11
C VAL A 117 -6.49 6.52 -10.31
N ALA A 118 -7.03 7.31 -11.25
CA ALA A 118 -8.43 7.22 -11.65
C ALA A 118 -8.77 5.80 -12.13
N SER A 119 -7.91 5.22 -12.96
CA SER A 119 -8.06 3.86 -13.49
C SER A 119 -7.97 2.79 -12.41
N ASP A 120 -7.11 2.92 -11.39
CA ASP A 120 -7.07 1.98 -10.26
C ASP A 120 -8.43 1.93 -9.54
N LEU A 121 -9.02 3.11 -9.25
CA LEU A 121 -10.34 3.21 -8.65
C LEU A 121 -11.45 2.72 -9.59
N TYR A 122 -11.34 3.03 -10.89
CA TYR A 122 -12.31 2.69 -11.94
C TYR A 122 -12.32 1.22 -12.34
N LEU A 123 -11.20 0.52 -12.24
CA LEU A 123 -11.14 -0.93 -12.40
C LEU A 123 -11.44 -1.64 -11.07
N GLY A 124 -11.28 -0.93 -9.95
CA GLY A 124 -11.37 -1.50 -8.60
C GLY A 124 -10.17 -2.39 -8.29
N ASN A 125 -8.99 -2.01 -8.78
CA ASN A 125 -7.75 -2.74 -8.52
C ASN A 125 -7.21 -2.39 -7.11
N ILE A 126 -6.23 -3.15 -6.64
CA ILE A 126 -5.75 -3.10 -5.26
C ILE A 126 -4.55 -2.18 -5.06
N HIS A 127 -4.02 -1.48 -6.07
CA HIS A 127 -2.71 -0.83 -5.93
C HIS A 127 -2.70 0.31 -4.91
N VAL A 128 -3.76 1.13 -4.85
CA VAL A 128 -3.90 2.13 -3.77
C VAL A 128 -3.99 1.43 -2.40
N LEU A 129 -4.69 0.30 -2.29
CA LEU A 129 -4.79 -0.48 -1.06
C LEU A 129 -3.45 -1.11 -0.65
N LEU A 130 -2.66 -1.60 -1.62
CA LEU A 130 -1.31 -2.12 -1.38
C LEU A 130 -0.41 -1.00 -0.86
N GLY A 131 -0.45 0.18 -1.49
CA GLY A 131 0.26 1.37 -1.01
C GLY A 131 -0.15 1.74 0.42
N ALA A 132 -1.45 1.70 0.72
CA ALA A 132 -1.97 1.97 2.05
C ALA A 132 -1.51 0.94 3.09
N ALA A 133 -1.57 -0.35 2.78
CA ALA A 133 -1.09 -1.42 3.65
C ALA A 133 0.41 -1.30 3.93
N ILE A 134 1.21 -0.97 2.90
CA ILE A 134 2.66 -0.74 3.03
C ILE A 134 2.94 0.45 3.94
N VAL A 135 2.24 1.57 3.79
CA VAL A 135 2.43 2.72 4.70
C VAL A 135 1.98 2.36 6.13
N ALA A 136 0.81 1.73 6.28
CA ALA A 136 0.29 1.29 7.57
C ALA A 136 1.26 0.33 8.28
N SER A 137 2.02 -0.47 7.52
CA SER A 137 3.00 -1.42 8.03
C SER A 137 4.14 -0.80 8.84
N LEU A 138 4.44 0.49 8.61
CA LEU A 138 5.42 1.23 9.40
C LEU A 138 5.04 1.25 10.89
N ARG A 139 3.73 1.27 11.19
CA ARG A 139 3.19 1.16 12.55
C ARG A 139 2.81 -0.27 12.90
N TRP A 140 2.17 -0.99 11.96
CA TRP A 140 1.60 -2.32 12.19
C TRP A 140 2.17 -3.34 11.20
N PRO A 141 3.31 -3.99 11.51
CA PRO A 141 4.01 -4.84 10.55
C PRO A 141 3.17 -5.98 9.94
N ALA A 142 2.15 -6.46 10.67
CA ALA A 142 1.17 -7.44 10.18
C ALA A 142 0.47 -7.04 8.87
N MET A 143 0.39 -5.73 8.56
CA MET A 143 -0.20 -5.24 7.30
C MET A 143 0.56 -5.69 6.05
N TRP A 144 1.81 -6.17 6.18
CA TRP A 144 2.53 -6.82 5.09
C TRP A 144 1.87 -8.10 4.57
N ALA A 145 0.97 -8.72 5.34
CA ALA A 145 0.22 -9.88 4.86
C ALA A 145 -0.56 -9.57 3.58
N MET A 146 -1.11 -8.35 3.44
CA MET A 146 -1.88 -7.96 2.26
C MET A 146 -1.03 -7.95 0.97
N PRO A 147 0.12 -7.23 0.88
CA PRO A 147 0.98 -7.31 -0.29
C PRO A 147 1.62 -8.69 -0.47
N LEU A 148 2.00 -9.41 0.59
CA LEU A 148 2.61 -10.74 0.44
C LEU A 148 1.63 -11.80 -0.07
N LEU A 149 0.34 -11.71 0.29
CA LEU A 149 -0.70 -12.67 -0.09
C LEU A 149 -1.52 -12.23 -1.32
N THR A 150 -1.13 -11.14 -1.99
CA THR A 150 -1.71 -10.74 -3.28
C THR A 150 -0.65 -10.51 -4.35
N LYS A 151 0.50 -9.91 -4.00
CA LYS A 151 1.62 -9.60 -4.89
C LYS A 151 2.96 -9.96 -4.22
N PRO A 152 3.32 -11.26 -4.13
CA PRO A 152 4.43 -11.73 -3.28
C PRO A 152 5.76 -11.00 -3.52
N THR A 153 6.07 -10.63 -4.75
CA THR A 153 7.31 -9.91 -5.13
C THR A 153 7.40 -8.51 -4.53
N CYS A 154 6.27 -7.87 -4.18
CA CYS A 154 6.26 -6.63 -3.38
C CYS A 154 6.94 -6.80 -2.03
N GLY A 155 7.08 -8.05 -1.55
CA GLY A 155 7.84 -8.45 -0.37
C GLY A 155 9.31 -8.03 -0.37
N VAL A 156 9.89 -7.61 -1.51
CA VAL A 156 11.19 -6.92 -1.54
C VAL A 156 11.23 -5.74 -0.57
N GLY A 157 10.09 -5.09 -0.32
CA GLY A 157 9.98 -3.99 0.63
C GLY A 157 10.31 -4.38 2.07
N LEU A 158 10.22 -5.67 2.45
CA LEU A 158 10.64 -6.17 3.77
C LEU A 158 12.14 -6.01 4.02
N LEU A 159 12.95 -5.84 2.96
CA LEU A 159 14.37 -5.47 3.10
C LEU A 159 14.55 -4.15 3.86
N TRP A 160 13.51 -3.32 3.94
CA TRP A 160 13.46 -2.17 4.85
C TRP A 160 13.75 -2.58 6.30
N PHE A 161 13.06 -3.59 6.82
CA PHE A 161 13.27 -4.06 8.20
C PHE A 161 14.63 -4.72 8.36
N VAL A 162 15.07 -5.50 7.36
CA VAL A 162 16.39 -6.16 7.36
C VAL A 162 17.52 -5.12 7.45
N ALA A 163 17.52 -4.14 6.55
CA ALA A 163 18.56 -3.11 6.48
C ALA A 163 18.63 -2.21 7.73
N ARG A 164 17.58 -2.24 8.56
CA ARG A 164 17.45 -1.46 9.80
C ARG A 164 17.59 -2.31 11.07
N GLY A 165 17.77 -3.64 10.92
CA GLY A 165 17.82 -4.57 12.05
C GLY A 165 16.52 -4.63 12.85
N GLU A 166 15.37 -4.39 12.21
CA GLU A 166 14.04 -4.41 12.83
C GLU A 166 13.44 -5.83 12.84
N TRP A 167 14.19 -6.80 13.37
CA TRP A 167 13.88 -8.23 13.31
C TRP A 167 12.51 -8.61 13.88
N ARG A 168 12.08 -7.98 14.98
CA ARG A 168 10.75 -8.23 15.57
C ARG A 168 9.62 -7.82 14.62
N ARG A 169 9.78 -6.73 13.88
CA ARG A 169 8.80 -6.24 12.91
C ARG A 169 8.75 -7.16 11.69
N LEU A 170 9.92 -7.56 11.19
CA LEU A 170 10.05 -8.57 10.15
C LEU A 170 9.37 -9.88 10.56
N ALA A 171 9.66 -10.39 11.75
CA ALA A 171 9.07 -11.61 12.29
C ALA A 171 7.54 -11.50 12.39
N THR A 172 7.01 -10.36 12.84
CA THR A 172 5.56 -10.13 12.91
C THR A 172 4.90 -10.15 11.53
N ALA A 173 5.52 -9.49 10.54
CA ALA A 173 5.05 -9.48 9.15
C ALA A 173 5.03 -10.90 8.56
N LEU A 174 6.14 -11.64 8.69
CA LEU A 174 6.29 -12.99 8.17
C LEU A 174 5.38 -13.99 8.89
N ALA A 175 5.31 -13.95 10.22
CA ALA A 175 4.47 -14.85 11.01
C ALA A 175 2.98 -14.65 10.70
N THR A 176 2.50 -13.41 10.63
CA THR A 176 1.09 -13.15 10.28
C THR A 176 0.77 -13.70 8.89
N THR A 177 1.66 -13.46 7.92
CA THR A 177 1.53 -13.96 6.55
C THR A 177 1.51 -15.48 6.50
N ALA A 178 2.45 -16.12 7.22
CA ALA A 178 2.57 -17.58 7.29
C ALA A 178 1.35 -18.23 7.96
N VAL A 179 0.81 -17.62 9.02
CA VAL A 179 -0.43 -18.09 9.66
C VAL A 179 -1.59 -18.05 8.68
N LEU A 180 -1.80 -16.94 7.97
CA LEU A 180 -2.89 -16.83 7.00
C LEU A 180 -2.73 -17.78 5.80
N ALA A 181 -1.50 -17.94 5.30
CA ALA A 181 -1.17 -18.92 4.26
C ALA A 181 -1.36 -20.37 4.73
N GLY A 182 -0.97 -20.68 5.97
CA GLY A 182 -1.16 -21.99 6.59
C GLY A 182 -2.63 -22.31 6.81
N LEU A 183 -3.42 -21.34 7.29
CA LEU A 183 -4.87 -21.49 7.42
C LEU A 183 -5.53 -21.76 6.06
N SER A 184 -5.13 -21.07 4.99
CA SER A 184 -5.67 -21.38 3.65
C SER A 184 -5.26 -22.77 3.16
N ALA A 185 -4.05 -23.24 3.51
CA ALA A 185 -3.61 -24.59 3.19
C ALA A 185 -4.40 -25.67 3.93
N VAL A 186 -4.92 -25.38 5.12
CA VAL A 186 -5.80 -26.29 5.86
C VAL A 186 -7.24 -26.25 5.32
N ILE A 187 -7.76 -25.06 5.02
CA ILE A 187 -9.15 -24.87 4.55
C ILE A 187 -9.35 -25.36 3.11
N ALA A 188 -8.38 -25.11 2.23
CA ALA A 188 -8.47 -25.41 0.81
C ALA A 188 -7.10 -25.92 0.28
N PRO A 189 -6.69 -27.15 0.69
CA PRO A 189 -5.35 -27.68 0.43
C PRO A 189 -5.00 -27.83 -1.06
N ASP A 190 -6.00 -28.07 -1.91
CA ASP A 190 -5.85 -28.28 -3.35
C ASP A 190 -5.53 -26.98 -4.11
N LEU A 191 -5.83 -25.82 -3.53
CA LEU A 191 -5.64 -24.53 -4.20
C LEU A 191 -4.17 -24.10 -4.30
N TRP A 192 -3.30 -24.56 -3.40
CA TRP A 192 -1.88 -24.22 -3.45
C TRP A 192 -1.16 -24.83 -4.66
N PRO A 193 -1.24 -26.14 -4.92
CA PRO A 193 -0.70 -26.73 -6.14
C PRO A 193 -1.28 -26.08 -7.41
N LYS A 194 -2.60 -25.83 -7.45
CA LYS A 194 -3.25 -25.17 -8.60
C LYS A 194 -2.71 -23.76 -8.85
N TRP A 195 -2.56 -22.96 -7.80
CA TRP A 195 -2.01 -21.61 -7.91
C TRP A 195 -0.55 -21.61 -8.36
N ILE A 196 0.28 -22.51 -7.80
CA ILE A 196 1.68 -22.64 -8.18
C ILE A 196 1.78 -23.04 -9.66
N ALA A 197 0.99 -24.01 -10.11
CA ALA A 197 0.92 -24.41 -11.52
C ALA A 197 0.53 -23.23 -12.42
N TYR A 198 -0.51 -22.47 -12.04
CA TYR A 198 -0.97 -21.27 -12.75
C TYR A 198 0.14 -20.21 -12.90
N VAL A 199 0.87 -19.91 -11.81
CA VAL A 199 1.97 -18.94 -11.82
C VAL A 199 3.14 -19.41 -12.69
N LEU A 200 3.49 -20.69 -12.62
CA LEU A 200 4.58 -21.25 -13.42
C LEU A 200 4.23 -21.29 -14.91
N ASP A 201 2.99 -21.63 -15.26
CA ASP A 201 2.49 -21.64 -16.65
C ASP A 201 2.45 -20.22 -17.26
N THR A 202 2.11 -19.21 -16.45
CA THR A 202 2.12 -17.80 -16.86
C THR A 202 3.54 -17.31 -17.25
N GLY A 203 4.59 -17.89 -16.66
CA GLY A 203 5.98 -17.57 -16.96
C GLY A 203 6.47 -16.21 -16.44
N VAL A 204 7.78 -15.96 -16.60
CA VAL A 204 8.48 -14.74 -16.12
C VAL A 204 8.25 -13.51 -17.00
N SER A 205 7.77 -13.72 -18.23
CA SER A 205 7.45 -12.71 -19.24
C SER A 205 6.11 -13.07 -19.89
N PRO A 206 4.98 -12.88 -19.19
CA PRO A 206 3.67 -13.23 -19.74
C PRO A 206 3.41 -12.43 -21.02
N ASN A 207 2.87 -13.10 -22.05
CA ASN A 207 2.32 -12.40 -23.19
C ASN A 207 1.01 -11.71 -22.75
N VAL A 208 1.15 -10.46 -22.32
CA VAL A 208 0.03 -9.62 -21.86
C VAL A 208 -0.68 -8.88 -23.01
N GLY A 209 -0.39 -9.25 -24.26
CA GLY A 209 -1.04 -8.71 -25.45
C GLY A 209 -0.95 -7.18 -25.54
N THR A 210 -2.07 -6.55 -25.88
CA THR A 210 -2.22 -5.09 -26.05
C THR A 210 -2.52 -4.35 -24.73
N ALA A 211 -2.48 -5.02 -23.58
CA ALA A 211 -2.78 -4.39 -22.31
C ALA A 211 -1.73 -3.30 -21.97
N TYR A 212 -2.10 -2.30 -21.19
CA TYR A 212 -1.22 -1.17 -20.90
C TYR A 212 -0.26 -1.48 -19.73
N TRP A 213 1.00 -1.80 -20.05
CA TRP A 213 2.04 -2.16 -19.09
C TRP A 213 3.40 -1.56 -19.43
N ILE A 214 4.30 -1.54 -18.45
CA ILE A 214 5.69 -1.12 -18.62
C ILE A 214 6.54 -2.36 -18.91
N ALA A 215 7.04 -2.45 -20.15
CA ALA A 215 7.85 -3.56 -20.65
C ALA A 215 9.30 -3.56 -20.13
N LEU A 216 9.46 -3.41 -18.81
CA LEU A 216 10.75 -3.53 -18.13
C LEU A 216 10.81 -4.88 -17.39
N PRO A 217 11.76 -5.78 -17.71
CA PRO A 217 11.83 -7.10 -17.09
C PRO A 217 11.89 -7.05 -15.56
N LEU A 218 11.17 -7.95 -14.91
CA LEU A 218 11.18 -8.07 -13.44
C LEU A 218 12.60 -8.31 -12.91
N LEU A 219 13.43 -9.08 -13.64
CA LEU A 219 14.83 -9.34 -13.30
C LEU A 219 15.70 -8.10 -13.21
N ILE A 220 15.34 -7.00 -13.90
CA ILE A 220 16.03 -5.72 -13.81
C ILE A 220 15.41 -4.86 -12.69
N ARG A 221 14.07 -4.84 -12.63
CA ARG A 221 13.35 -4.03 -11.64
C ARG A 221 13.55 -4.50 -10.21
N LEU A 222 13.64 -5.81 -9.96
CA LEU A 222 13.70 -6.37 -8.62
C LEU A 222 15.03 -6.03 -7.91
N PRO A 223 16.21 -6.16 -8.53
CA PRO A 223 17.46 -5.61 -7.97
C PRO A 223 17.41 -4.11 -7.74
N ALA A 224 16.86 -3.33 -8.69
CA ALA A 224 16.72 -1.88 -8.53
C ALA A 224 15.81 -1.51 -7.35
N ALA A 225 14.69 -2.23 -7.18
CA ALA A 225 13.79 -2.09 -6.06
C ALA A 225 14.48 -2.43 -4.73
N ALA A 226 15.27 -3.50 -4.68
CA ALA A 226 16.05 -3.88 -3.51
C ALA A 226 17.07 -2.80 -3.13
N LEU A 227 17.82 -2.27 -4.09
CA LEU A 227 18.78 -1.18 -3.86
C LEU A 227 18.07 0.08 -3.36
N LEU A 228 16.95 0.46 -3.99
CA LEU A 228 16.16 1.63 -3.61
C LEU A 228 15.61 1.53 -2.17
N VAL A 229 15.03 0.38 -1.80
CA VAL A 229 14.48 0.21 -0.45
C VAL A 229 15.59 0.12 0.61
N ILE A 230 16.71 -0.55 0.33
CA ILE A 230 17.85 -0.62 1.25
C ILE A 230 18.44 0.77 1.47
N TRP A 231 18.66 1.53 0.40
CA TRP A 231 19.14 2.92 0.48
C TRP A 231 18.16 3.79 1.28
N GLY A 232 16.87 3.71 1.00
CA GLY A 232 15.88 4.49 1.73
C GLY A 232 15.76 4.08 3.20
N ALA A 233 15.90 2.80 3.51
CA ALA A 233 15.88 2.29 4.87
C ALA A 233 17.07 2.80 5.69
N ARG A 234 18.28 2.77 5.10
CA ARG A 234 19.52 3.29 5.70
C ARG A 234 19.55 4.81 5.82
N THR A 235 18.78 5.51 5.00
CA THR A 235 18.74 6.97 4.99
C THR A 235 17.44 7.58 5.50
N ASN A 236 16.58 6.75 6.09
CA ASN A 236 15.28 7.12 6.65
C ASN A 236 14.36 7.88 5.67
N ARG A 237 14.23 7.36 4.45
CA ARG A 237 13.37 7.87 3.37
C ARG A 237 12.20 6.92 3.13
N PRO A 238 11.12 7.00 3.92
CA PRO A 238 10.02 6.02 3.85
C PRO A 238 9.27 5.99 2.52
N TRP A 239 9.37 7.04 1.70
CA TRP A 239 8.77 7.06 0.36
C TRP A 239 9.33 5.98 -0.56
N THR A 240 10.57 5.53 -0.34
CA THR A 240 11.19 4.48 -1.17
C THR A 240 10.50 3.14 -1.00
N LEU A 241 9.82 2.92 0.13
CA LEU A 241 9.20 1.65 0.48
C LEU A 241 8.05 1.30 -0.48
N PRO A 242 6.99 2.11 -0.63
CA PRO A 242 5.94 1.84 -1.62
C PRO A 242 6.46 1.91 -3.06
N THR A 243 7.45 2.78 -3.37
CA THR A 243 8.05 2.84 -4.72
C THR A 243 8.78 1.55 -5.08
N ALA A 244 9.57 0.98 -4.17
CA ALA A 244 10.26 -0.28 -4.40
C ALA A 244 9.27 -1.45 -4.55
N SER A 245 8.23 -1.52 -3.72
CA SER A 245 7.19 -2.54 -3.87
C SER A 245 6.43 -2.41 -5.20
N MET A 246 6.15 -1.20 -5.67
CA MET A 246 5.59 -0.95 -7.00
C MET A 246 6.52 -1.46 -8.11
N LEU A 247 7.81 -1.11 -8.05
CA LEU A 247 8.81 -1.60 -9.01
C LEU A 247 8.91 -3.11 -9.00
N ALA A 248 8.58 -3.78 -7.90
CA ALA A 248 8.61 -5.23 -7.80
C ALA A 248 7.31 -5.93 -8.19
N LEU A 249 6.25 -5.24 -8.62
CA LEU A 249 5.03 -5.89 -9.12
C LEU A 249 5.39 -6.92 -10.23
N PRO A 250 4.81 -8.14 -10.23
CA PRO A 250 5.19 -9.18 -11.20
C PRO A 250 5.05 -8.67 -12.64
N VAL A 251 3.87 -8.15 -12.96
CA VAL A 251 3.60 -7.33 -14.15
C VAL A 251 3.38 -5.90 -13.69
N LEU A 252 4.17 -4.96 -14.24
CA LEU A 252 4.02 -3.54 -13.94
C LEU A 252 2.99 -2.92 -14.87
N TRP A 253 1.72 -3.12 -14.56
CA TRP A 253 0.60 -2.44 -15.19
C TRP A 253 0.70 -0.92 -14.99
N LEU A 254 0.22 -0.11 -15.93
CA LEU A 254 0.19 1.35 -15.73
C LEU A 254 -0.60 1.75 -14.48
N VAL A 255 -1.70 1.04 -14.18
CA VAL A 255 -2.48 1.23 -12.95
C VAL A 255 -1.67 0.92 -11.68
N GLY A 256 -0.63 0.09 -11.79
CA GLY A 256 0.31 -0.18 -10.70
C GLY A 256 1.03 1.06 -10.19
N LEU A 257 1.20 2.07 -11.05
CA LEU A 257 1.79 3.36 -10.67
C LEU A 257 0.94 4.12 -9.63
N ALA A 258 -0.33 3.75 -9.42
CA ALA A 258 -1.16 4.32 -8.36
C ALA A 258 -0.58 4.09 -6.95
N MET A 259 0.30 3.09 -6.75
CA MET A 259 1.06 2.92 -5.51
C MET A 259 1.93 4.14 -5.15
N LEU A 260 2.28 5.01 -6.12
CA LEU A 260 3.05 6.23 -5.85
C LEU A 260 2.27 7.27 -5.04
N THR A 261 0.93 7.15 -4.94
CA THR A 261 0.14 7.94 -3.98
C THR A 261 0.60 7.71 -2.54
N ALA A 262 1.03 6.49 -2.22
CA ALA A 262 1.60 6.16 -0.92
C ALA A 262 3.00 6.77 -0.73
N ALA A 263 3.83 6.78 -1.78
CA ALA A 263 5.13 7.45 -1.75
C ALA A 263 4.98 8.96 -1.50
N PHE A 264 4.01 9.60 -2.18
CA PHE A 264 3.63 10.98 -1.90
C PHE A 264 3.21 11.15 -0.44
N GLY A 265 2.31 10.29 0.04
CA GLY A 265 1.76 10.35 1.40
C GLY A 265 2.81 10.47 2.49
N VAL A 266 3.86 9.66 2.44
CA VAL A 266 4.95 9.64 3.44
C VAL A 266 6.16 10.50 3.06
N SER A 267 6.12 11.21 1.93
CA SER A 267 7.16 12.16 1.53
C SER A 267 7.14 13.44 2.37
N ALA A 268 8.12 14.33 2.18
CA ALA A 268 8.16 15.62 2.87
C ALA A 268 6.93 16.52 2.58
N TRP A 269 6.27 16.29 1.45
CA TRP A 269 5.14 17.06 0.93
C TRP A 269 3.79 16.44 1.25
N GLY A 270 3.78 15.19 1.70
CA GLY A 270 2.56 14.42 1.92
C GLY A 270 1.90 14.68 3.28
N PRO A 271 0.60 14.37 3.39
CA PRO A 271 -0.15 14.49 4.65
C PRO A 271 0.32 13.53 5.74
N LEU A 272 0.96 12.41 5.38
CA LEU A 272 1.46 11.38 6.30
C LEU A 272 2.97 11.52 6.57
N ARG A 273 3.59 12.66 6.26
CA ARG A 273 5.03 12.90 6.47
C ARG A 273 5.50 12.61 7.90
N ASP A 274 4.70 12.99 8.89
CA ASP A 274 5.04 12.83 10.30
C ASP A 274 4.75 11.40 10.78
N PHE A 275 3.76 10.73 10.18
CA PHE A 275 3.53 9.30 10.37
C PHE A 275 4.72 8.50 9.84
N GLY A 276 5.17 8.80 8.62
CA GLY A 276 6.36 8.24 8.00
C GLY A 276 7.56 8.38 8.93
N ARG A 277 7.93 9.62 9.29
CA ARG A 277 9.09 9.90 10.17
C ARG A 277 9.00 9.25 11.55
N ARG A 278 7.82 9.26 12.18
CA ARG A 278 7.62 8.74 13.54
C ARG A 278 7.80 7.23 13.59
N TRP A 279 7.22 6.52 12.62
CA TRP A 279 7.14 5.06 12.65
C TRP A 279 8.21 4.37 11.80
N SER A 280 8.89 5.12 10.94
CA SER A 280 10.07 4.66 10.22
C SER A 280 11.33 4.65 11.07
N GLY A 281 11.34 5.22 12.29
CA GLY A 281 12.46 5.17 13.24
C GLY A 281 13.70 5.98 12.83
N SER A 282 14.13 6.93 13.67
CA SER A 282 15.41 7.60 13.50
C SER A 282 16.56 6.62 13.79
N ILE A 283 17.41 6.34 12.81
CA ILE A 283 18.69 5.63 13.02
C ILE A 283 19.55 6.37 14.08
N ALA A 284 19.34 7.68 14.26
CA ALA A 284 20.08 8.49 15.21
C ALA A 284 19.69 8.25 16.70
N ALA A 285 18.58 7.57 16.99
CA ALA A 285 18.19 7.24 18.38
C ALA A 285 19.05 6.12 19.01
N ARG A 286 20.02 5.56 18.27
CA ARG A 286 20.99 4.57 18.75
C ARG A 286 22.41 5.14 18.92
N ARG A 287 22.60 6.47 18.98
CA ARG A 287 23.85 6.99 19.53
C ARG A 287 23.84 6.78 21.05
N PRO A 288 24.87 6.14 21.63
CA PRO A 288 25.01 6.11 23.09
C PRO A 288 24.96 7.54 23.60
N THR A 289 24.17 7.77 24.65
CA THR A 289 24.31 8.98 25.47
C THR A 289 25.79 9.17 25.80
N PRO A 290 26.37 10.37 25.59
CA PRO A 290 27.71 10.65 26.08
C PRO A 290 27.77 10.30 27.57
N LEU A 291 28.79 9.55 27.99
CA LEU A 291 29.02 9.30 29.41
C LEU A 291 29.05 10.65 30.14
N PRO A 292 28.42 10.77 31.32
CA PRO A 292 28.52 11.98 32.12
C PRO A 292 29.99 12.30 32.34
N SER A 293 30.37 13.55 32.09
CA SER A 293 31.73 14.03 32.39
C SER A 293 32.07 13.72 33.85
N PRO A 294 33.29 13.24 34.15
CA PRO A 294 33.71 13.04 35.53
C PRO A 294 33.53 14.35 36.30
N ALA A 295 32.95 14.24 37.50
CA ALA A 295 32.77 15.38 38.39
C ALA A 295 34.15 16.02 38.67
N PRO A 296 34.24 17.35 38.78
CA PRO A 296 35.49 18.00 39.13
C PRO A 296 35.96 17.48 40.50
N GLU A 297 37.14 16.89 40.49
CA GLU A 297 37.88 16.46 41.66
C GLU A 297 38.15 17.72 42.50
N ASN A 298 37.55 17.79 43.68
CA ASN A 298 37.83 18.87 44.63
C ASN A 298 39.24 18.65 45.16
N ASP A 299 40.21 19.32 44.54
CA ASP A 299 41.56 19.48 45.06
C ASP A 299 41.49 20.27 46.38
N ALA A 300 41.36 19.53 47.48
CA ALA A 300 41.64 20.03 48.82
C ALA A 300 43.10 19.71 49.16
N HIS A 301 43.96 20.71 48.98
CA HIS A 301 45.30 20.81 49.57
C HIS A 301 45.33 22.05 50.48
N PRO A 302 46.21 22.12 51.49
CA PRO A 302 46.55 21.17 52.56
C PRO A 302 45.94 21.58 53.93
#